data_AF-A0A443RTS2-F1
#
_entry.id   AF-A0A443RTS2-F1
#
_cell.length_a   1.000
_cell.length_b   1.000
_cell.length_c   1.000
_cell.angle_alpha   90.00
_cell.angle_beta   90.00
_cell.angle_gamma   90.00
#
_symmetry.space_group_name_H-M   'P 1'
#
loop_
_entity.id
_entity.type
_entity.pdbx_description
1 polymer ?
#
loop_
_entity_poly.entity_id
_entity_poly.type
_entity_poly.pdbx_seq_one_letter_code
_entity_poly.pdbx_strand_id
1 'polypeptide(L)'
;MTKEQKKYRRTNVIVIIPIVTFYEAEDYHKKFQLRQHQKLFKRVKIDRKDLIKSHVAVKANAYVSGFVSVNQIEKEAKELDLTEDHKSEIIKIVKAGMIRHFVND
;
A
#
# COMPACT_ATOMS: atom_id res chain seq x y z
N MET A 1 14.16 -27.21 -13.34
CA MET A 1 13.04 -26.74 -12.49
C MET A 1 13.48 -26.68 -11.04
N THR A 2 13.27 -25.55 -10.36
CA THR A 2 13.54 -25.37 -8.92
C THR A 2 12.60 -26.25 -8.07
N LYS A 3 12.98 -26.55 -6.82
CA LYS A 3 12.17 -27.39 -5.90
C LYS A 3 10.72 -26.88 -5.74
N GLU A 4 10.54 -25.56 -5.69
CA GLU A 4 9.24 -24.87 -5.66
C GLU A 4 8.35 -25.17 -6.87
N GLN A 5 8.92 -25.18 -8.09
CA GLN A 5 8.17 -25.41 -9.33
C GLN A 5 7.61 -26.84 -9.42
N LYS A 6 8.23 -27.81 -8.75
CA LYS A 6 7.76 -29.20 -8.72
C LYS A 6 6.53 -29.41 -7.82
N LYS A 7 6.22 -28.45 -6.95
CA LYS A 7 5.09 -28.51 -6.00
C LYS A 7 3.73 -28.27 -6.69
N TYR A 8 3.72 -27.54 -7.81
CA TYR A 8 2.50 -27.12 -8.47
C TYR A 8 2.26 -27.93 -9.75
N ARG A 9 1.04 -28.47 -9.91
CA ARG A 9 0.63 -29.25 -11.10
C ARG A 9 0.52 -28.41 -12.37
N ARG A 10 0.36 -27.09 -12.26
CA ARG A 10 0.27 -26.16 -13.40
C ARG A 10 1.66 -25.60 -13.71
N THR A 11 1.99 -25.52 -14.99
CA THR A 11 3.23 -24.89 -15.46
C THR A 11 3.23 -23.42 -15.06
N ASN A 12 4.21 -23.01 -14.26
CA ASN A 12 4.44 -21.61 -13.95
C ASN A 12 5.06 -20.92 -15.17
N VAL A 13 4.32 -20.02 -15.82
CA VAL A 13 4.83 -19.19 -16.94
C VAL A 13 5.50 -17.94 -16.38
N ILE A 14 6.57 -18.12 -15.61
CA ILE A 14 7.40 -17.02 -15.09
C ILE A 14 8.63 -16.89 -15.97
N VAL A 15 8.83 -15.71 -16.54
CA VAL A 15 10.01 -15.38 -17.35
C VAL A 15 11.05 -14.71 -16.46
N ILE A 16 12.23 -15.33 -16.34
CA ILE A 16 13.37 -14.78 -15.59
C ILE A 16 14.36 -14.25 -16.63
N ILE A 17 14.46 -12.93 -16.75
CA ILE A 17 15.34 -12.24 -17.70
C ILE A 17 16.13 -11.13 -17.00
N PRO A 18 17.32 -10.76 -17.50
CA PRO A 18 18.06 -9.62 -16.97
C PRO A 18 17.24 -8.34 -17.15
N ILE A 19 17.32 -7.44 -16.17
CA ILE A 19 16.71 -6.12 -16.27
C ILE A 19 17.47 -5.28 -17.31
N VAL A 20 16.74 -4.70 -18.26
CA VAL A 20 17.31 -3.84 -19.31
C VAL A 20 16.96 -2.38 -19.08
N THR A 21 15.69 -2.01 -19.22
CA THR A 21 15.22 -0.65 -18.97
C THR A 21 13.89 -0.72 -18.25
N PHE A 22 13.77 0.06 -17.18
CA PHE A 22 12.54 0.23 -16.42
C PHE A 22 12.03 1.65 -16.61
N TYR A 23 10.86 1.79 -17.22
CA TYR A 23 10.22 3.08 -17.42
C TYR A 23 9.26 3.36 -16.27
N GLU A 24 9.35 4.55 -15.68
CA GLU A 24 8.38 4.96 -14.67
C GLU A 24 6.98 5.09 -15.28
N ALA A 25 6.00 4.48 -14.62
CA ALA A 25 4.60 4.67 -14.99
C ALA A 25 4.12 6.10 -14.68
N GLU A 26 2.98 6.47 -15.28
CA GLU A 26 2.35 7.77 -15.09
C GLU A 26 1.99 8.07 -13.62
N ASP A 27 1.92 9.35 -13.28
CA ASP A 27 1.79 9.81 -11.89
C ASP A 27 0.56 9.30 -11.15
N TYR A 28 -0.54 9.07 -11.85
CA TYR A 28 -1.77 8.58 -11.25
C TYR A 28 -1.68 7.10 -10.82
N HIS A 29 -0.80 6.30 -11.42
CA HIS A 29 -0.58 4.91 -11.01
C HIS A 29 0.21 4.81 -9.69
N LYS A 30 1.01 5.84 -9.38
CA LYS A 30 1.86 5.85 -8.18
C LYS A 30 1.01 6.10 -6.93
N LYS A 31 1.11 5.21 -5.94
CA LYS A 31 0.39 5.25 -4.65
C LYS A 31 -1.14 5.39 -4.83
N PHE A 32 -1.68 4.60 -5.75
CA PHE A 32 -3.08 4.69 -6.18
C PHE A 32 -4.09 4.63 -5.01
N GLN A 33 -3.91 3.69 -4.07
CA GLN A 33 -4.85 3.53 -2.96
C GLN A 33 -4.90 4.78 -2.07
N LEU A 34 -3.74 5.35 -1.75
CA LEU A 34 -3.67 6.61 -1.01
C LEU A 34 -4.37 7.77 -1.76
N ARG A 35 -4.21 7.84 -3.09
CA ARG A 35 -4.85 8.88 -3.92
C ARG A 35 -6.38 8.78 -3.94
N GLN A 36 -6.96 7.59 -3.80
CA GLN A 36 -8.42 7.43 -3.69
C GLN A 36 -8.98 8.07 -2.41
N HIS A 37 -8.15 8.20 -1.37
CA HIS A 37 -8.52 8.85 -0.11
C HIS A 37 -8.07 10.32 -0.09
N GLN A 38 -8.71 11.18 -0.90
CA GLN A 38 -8.30 12.57 -1.08
C GLN A 38 -8.14 13.37 0.23
N LYS A 39 -8.97 13.11 1.25
CA LYS A 39 -8.88 13.78 2.55
C LYS A 39 -7.55 13.48 3.24
N LEU A 40 -7.17 12.21 3.29
CA LEU A 40 -5.89 11.78 3.83
C LEU A 40 -4.74 12.28 2.96
N PHE A 41 -4.82 12.10 1.63
CA PHE A 41 -3.77 12.52 0.69
C PHE A 41 -3.42 14.01 0.81
N LYS A 42 -4.43 14.88 0.92
CA LYS A 42 -4.22 16.33 1.10
C LYS A 42 -3.59 16.68 2.46
N ARG A 43 -3.86 15.90 3.51
CA ARG A 43 -3.35 16.14 4.87
C ARG A 43 -1.89 15.76 5.04
N VAL A 44 -1.44 14.67 4.40
CA VAL A 44 -0.02 14.24 4.47
C VAL A 44 0.91 15.23 3.74
N LYS A 45 0.38 16.16 2.92
CA LYS A 45 1.13 17.27 2.26
C LYS A 45 2.42 16.83 1.55
N ILE A 46 2.45 15.63 1.00
CA ILE A 46 3.61 15.12 0.27
C ILE A 46 3.58 15.72 -1.14
N ASP A 47 4.66 16.40 -1.53
CA ASP A 47 4.79 16.92 -2.89
C ASP A 47 4.77 15.74 -3.88
N ARG A 48 4.18 15.96 -5.07
CA ARG A 48 4.00 14.91 -6.09
C ARG A 48 5.33 14.27 -6.47
N LYS A 49 6.41 15.06 -6.48
CA LYS A 49 7.78 14.63 -6.81
C LYS A 49 8.36 13.69 -5.74
N ASP A 50 7.98 13.85 -4.48
CA ASP A 50 8.49 13.07 -3.36
C ASP A 50 7.59 11.88 -2.98
N LEU A 51 6.39 11.79 -3.56
CA LEU A 51 5.42 10.73 -3.29
C LEU A 51 5.95 9.31 -3.57
N ILE A 52 6.85 9.17 -4.54
CA ILE A 52 7.48 7.88 -4.86
C ILE A 52 8.50 7.52 -3.81
N LYS A 53 9.32 8.49 -3.41
CA LYS A 53 10.51 8.34 -2.55
C LYS A 53 10.18 8.36 -1.05
N SER A 54 9.05 8.94 -0.67
CA SER A 54 8.65 9.08 0.73
C SER A 54 8.27 7.73 1.35
N HIS A 55 9.00 7.36 2.40
CA HIS A 55 8.70 6.17 3.20
C HIS A 55 7.31 6.26 3.86
N VAL A 56 6.94 7.46 4.33
CA VAL A 56 5.62 7.75 4.91
C VAL A 56 4.52 7.53 3.87
N ALA A 57 4.71 7.97 2.61
CA ALA A 57 3.74 7.72 1.54
C ALA A 57 3.55 6.23 1.22
N VAL A 58 4.64 5.45 1.27
CA VAL A 58 4.58 4.00 1.06
C VAL A 58 3.75 3.34 2.15
N LYS A 59 4.05 3.63 3.41
CA LYS A 59 3.33 3.09 4.57
C LYS A 59 1.87 3.51 4.59
N ALA A 60 1.58 4.80 4.39
CA ALA A 60 0.21 5.29 4.31
C ALA A 60 -0.61 4.60 3.21
N ASN A 61 -0.03 4.41 2.01
CA ASN A 61 -0.67 3.67 0.93
C ASN A 61 -0.92 2.19 1.30
N ALA A 62 0.02 1.54 1.98
CA ALA A 62 -0.14 0.17 2.45
C ALA A 62 -1.24 0.04 3.51
N TYR A 63 -1.33 0.98 4.47
CA TYR A 63 -2.36 0.97 5.51
C TYR A 63 -3.75 1.06 4.91
N VAL A 64 -3.98 2.03 4.01
CA VAL A 64 -5.31 2.18 3.37
C VAL A 64 -5.66 1.06 2.39
N SER A 65 -4.68 0.23 2.01
CA SER A 65 -4.93 -0.98 1.21
C SER A 65 -5.58 -2.12 2.01
N GLY A 66 -5.67 -2.01 3.35
CA GLY A 66 -6.42 -2.94 4.20
C GLY A 66 -5.67 -4.21 4.62
N PHE A 67 -4.41 -4.39 4.22
CA PHE A 67 -3.61 -5.59 4.56
C PHE A 67 -2.83 -5.48 5.88
N VAL A 68 -2.99 -4.38 6.62
CA VAL A 68 -2.26 -4.11 7.86
C VAL A 68 -3.25 -4.01 9.02
N SER A 69 -2.96 -4.71 10.13
CA SER A 69 -3.83 -4.69 11.31
C SER A 69 -3.81 -3.33 11.99
N VAL A 70 -4.90 -2.98 12.69
CA VAL A 70 -5.00 -1.72 13.45
C VAL A 70 -3.85 -1.61 14.45
N ASN A 71 -3.57 -2.65 15.22
CA ASN A 71 -2.48 -2.66 16.21
C ASN A 71 -1.10 -2.35 15.57
N GLN A 72 -0.84 -2.89 14.38
CA GLN A 72 0.40 -2.62 13.66
C GLN A 72 0.47 -1.16 13.19
N ILE A 73 -0.65 -0.61 12.70
CA ILE A 73 -0.75 0.81 12.33
C ILE A 73 -0.47 1.69 13.55
N GLU A 74 -1.00 1.37 14.72
CA GLU A 74 -0.79 2.17 15.94
C GLU A 74 0.68 2.20 16.38
N LYS A 75 1.39 1.08 16.24
CA LYS A 75 2.81 0.98 16.58
C LYS A 75 3.66 1.79 15.60
N GLU A 76 3.48 1.54 14.30
CA GLU A 76 4.28 2.17 13.26
C GLU A 76 3.95 3.67 13.07
N ALA A 77 2.72 4.10 13.34
CA ALA A 77 2.34 5.51 13.26
C ALA A 77 3.14 6.39 14.22
N LYS A 78 3.50 5.86 15.39
CA LYS A 78 4.40 6.55 16.34
C LYS A 78 5.82 6.67 15.80
N GLU A 79 6.30 5.68 15.07
CA GLU A 79 7.64 5.68 14.47
C GLU A 79 7.74 6.62 13.25
N LEU A 80 6.60 6.93 12.62
CA LEU A 80 6.50 7.77 11.43
C LEU A 80 6.08 9.22 11.72
N ASP A 81 6.03 9.61 13.00
CA ASP A 81 5.54 10.93 13.46
C ASP A 81 4.19 11.34 12.82
N LEU A 82 3.30 10.36 12.62
CA LEU A 82 1.97 10.62 12.10
C LEU A 82 1.13 11.29 13.20
N THR A 83 0.55 12.44 12.89
CA THR A 83 -0.40 13.10 13.78
C THR A 83 -1.61 12.20 14.06
N GLU A 84 -2.25 12.40 15.22
CA GLU A 84 -3.46 11.67 15.60
C GLU A 84 -4.59 11.81 14.56
N ASP A 85 -4.66 12.95 13.89
CA ASP A 85 -5.61 13.19 12.78
C ASP A 85 -5.37 12.26 11.58
N HIS A 86 -4.10 11.98 11.24
CA HIS A 86 -3.76 11.01 10.20
C HIS A 86 -4.14 9.60 10.64
N LYS A 87 -3.78 9.24 11.87
CA LYS A 87 -4.04 7.92 12.45
C LYS A 87 -5.55 7.62 12.48
N SER A 88 -6.35 8.55 12.98
CA SER A 88 -7.81 8.42 13.05
C SER A 88 -8.45 8.19 11.67
N GLU A 89 -8.04 8.95 10.66
CA GLU A 89 -8.55 8.79 9.30
C GLU A 89 -8.15 7.44 8.69
N ILE A 90 -6.91 7.00 8.89
CA ILE A 90 -6.41 5.70 8.42
C ILE A 90 -7.19 4.56 9.07
N ILE A 91 -7.38 4.59 10.38
CA ILE A 91 -8.13 3.54 11.11
C ILE A 91 -9.59 3.49 10.64
N LYS A 92 -10.20 4.66 10.38
CA LYS A 92 -11.56 4.74 9.84
C LYS A 92 -11.67 4.08 8.47
N ILE A 93 -10.71 4.36 7.57
CA ILE A 93 -10.64 3.75 6.23
C ILE A 93 -10.48 2.23 6.34
N VAL A 94 -9.55 1.76 7.18
CA VAL A 94 -9.29 0.33 7.36
C VAL A 94 -10.52 -0.39 7.92
N LYS A 95 -11.16 0.13 8.97
CA LYS A 95 -12.39 -0.45 9.52
C LYS A 95 -13.53 -0.51 8.50
N ALA A 96 -13.71 0.55 7.72
CA ALA A 96 -14.72 0.58 6.65
C ALA A 96 -14.40 -0.44 5.53
N GLY A 97 -13.13 -0.63 5.18
CA GLY A 97 -12.67 -1.63 4.22
C GLY A 97 -12.84 -3.06 4.71
N MET A 98 -12.52 -3.33 5.99
CA MET A 98 -12.74 -4.65 6.61
C MET A 98 -14.21 -5.05 6.58
N ILE A 99 -15.14 -4.14 6.90
CA ILE A 99 -16.59 -4.40 6.80
C ILE A 99 -16.97 -4.85 5.38
N ARG A 100 -16.36 -4.27 4.33
CA ARG A 100 -16.65 -4.63 2.93
C ARG A 100 -16.18 -6.04 2.54
N HIS A 101 -15.12 -6.54 3.17
CA HIS A 101 -14.61 -7.88 2.94
C HIS A 101 -15.35 -8.95 3.75
N PHE A 102 -15.89 -8.62 4.92
CA PHE A 102 -16.64 -9.56 5.77
C PHE A 102 -18.17 -9.61 5.51
N VAL A 103 -18.72 -8.71 4.70
CA VAL A 103 -20.17 -8.66 4.38
C VAL A 103 -20.51 -9.40 3.07
N ASN A 104 -19.52 -9.93 2.36
CA ASN A 104 -19.72 -10.66 1.10
C ASN A 104 -19.35 -12.16 1.18
N ASP A 105 -19.18 -12.70 2.40
CA ASP A 105 -19.01 -14.14 2.66
C ASP A 105 -20.28 -14.73 3.28
#